data_AF-A0A351TNZ7-F1
#
_entry.id   AF-A0A351TNZ7-F1
#
_cell.length_a   1.000
_cell.length_b   1.000
_cell.length_c   1.000
_cell.angle_alpha   90.00
_cell.angle_beta   90.00
_cell.angle_gamma   90.00
#
_symmetry.space_group_name_H-M   'P 1'
#
loop_
_entity.id
_entity.type
_entity.pdbx_description
1 polymer ?
#
loop_
_entity_poly.entity_id
_entity_poly.type
_entity_poly.pdbx_seq_one_letter_code
_entity_poly.pdbx_strand_id
1 'polypeptide(L)'
;MVRIRNNSDLKAAYEILWEMKELTPLPGREGAVQEHIRELKKDVRDYFRQQGKEYDRHIICDDGINGYTELVRLPDSLYTKDSAETYFRENEVLRCPDLPGGCSGQPFTCWYRIVFRQGRMWAFHRVSYDV
;
A
#
# COMPACT_ATOMS: atom_id res chain seq x y z
N MET A 1 4.62 -17.70 19.27
CA MET A 1 4.36 -17.06 17.97
C MET A 1 2.96 -16.44 18.02
N VAL A 2 2.86 -15.11 18.01
CA VAL A 2 1.58 -14.40 18.14
C VAL A 2 1.07 -14.13 16.73
N ARG A 3 0.19 -14.99 16.22
CA ARG A 3 -0.44 -14.77 14.91
C ARG A 3 -1.45 -13.64 15.02
N ILE A 4 -1.11 -12.48 14.47
CA ILE A 4 -2.02 -11.34 14.30
C ILE A 4 -2.99 -11.67 13.16
N ARG A 5 -4.29 -11.78 13.47
CA ARG A 5 -5.33 -12.13 12.48
C ARG A 5 -6.34 -11.02 12.25
N ASN A 6 -6.52 -10.15 13.23
CA ASN A 6 -7.51 -9.08 13.20
C ASN A 6 -6.92 -7.77 13.75
N ASN A 7 -7.70 -6.69 13.64
CA ASN A 7 -7.26 -5.36 14.06
C ASN A 7 -7.10 -5.23 15.59
N SER A 8 -7.84 -6.02 16.37
CA SER A 8 -7.68 -6.09 17.84
C SER A 8 -6.35 -6.73 18.22
N ASP A 9 -5.94 -7.81 17.55
CA ASP A 9 -4.64 -8.46 17.74
C ASP A 9 -3.49 -7.51 17.35
N LEU A 10 -3.69 -6.71 16.29
CA LEU A 10 -2.71 -5.71 15.86
C LEU A 10 -2.53 -4.62 16.92
N LYS A 11 -3.65 -4.12 17.48
CA LYS A 11 -3.61 -3.15 18.57
C LYS A 11 -2.86 -3.70 19.78
N ALA A 12 -3.18 -4.92 20.21
CA ALA A 12 -2.48 -5.59 21.31
C ALA A 12 -0.97 -5.76 21.02
N ALA A 13 -0.59 -6.09 19.79
CA ALA A 13 0.82 -6.19 19.40
C ALA A 13 1.57 -4.85 19.54
N TYR A 14 0.94 -3.73 19.20
CA TYR A 14 1.52 -2.40 19.39
C TYR A 14 1.61 -2.00 20.86
N GLU A 15 0.61 -2.33 21.68
CA GLU A 15 0.64 -2.11 23.13
C GLU A 15 1.80 -2.88 23.78
N ILE A 16 1.97 -4.16 23.43
CA ILE A 16 3.09 -4.99 23.91
C ILE A 16 4.44 -4.42 23.46
N LEU A 17 4.57 -3.99 22.19
CA LEU A 17 5.80 -3.36 21.70
C LEU A 17 6.14 -2.07 22.45
N TRP A 18 5.11 -1.29 22.82
CA TRP A 18 5.27 -0.07 23.59
C TRP A 18 5.76 -0.38 25.00
N GLU A 19 5.09 -1.28 25.70
CA GLU A 19 5.48 -1.71 27.06
C GLU A 19 6.92 -2.25 27.10
N MET A 20 7.28 -3.11 26.13
CA MET A 20 8.63 -3.68 26.06
C MET A 20 9.72 -2.66 25.72
N LYS A 21 9.36 -1.52 25.15
CA LYS A 21 10.28 -0.43 24.86
C LYS A 21 10.51 0.45 26.10
N GLU A 22 9.48 0.67 26.90
CA GLU A 22 9.53 1.49 28.12
C GLU A 22 10.14 0.73 29.31
N LEU A 23 9.99 -0.60 29.35
CA LEU A 23 10.51 -1.42 30.45
C LEU A 23 11.99 -1.79 30.25
N THR A 24 12.77 -1.66 31.32
CA THR A 24 14.15 -2.12 31.35
C THR A 24 14.18 -3.65 31.46
N PRO A 25 14.87 -4.37 30.57
CA PRO A 25 14.96 -5.83 30.67
C PRO A 25 15.68 -6.27 31.95
N LEU A 26 15.27 -7.41 32.51
CA LEU A 26 16.00 -8.04 33.61
C LEU A 26 17.41 -8.46 33.14
N PRO A 27 18.44 -8.34 34.00
CA PRO A 27 19.80 -8.74 33.66
C PRO A 27 19.85 -10.22 33.26
N GLY A 28 20.47 -10.51 32.11
CA GLY A 28 20.52 -11.85 31.51
C GLY A 28 19.32 -12.24 30.66
N ARG A 29 18.27 -11.40 30.55
CA ARG A 29 17.10 -11.63 29.67
C ARG A 29 16.99 -10.65 28.51
N GLU A 30 17.93 -9.72 28.37
CA GLU A 30 17.97 -8.72 27.30
C GLU A 30 17.85 -9.32 25.90
N GLY A 31 18.59 -10.40 25.63
CA GLY A 31 18.56 -11.09 24.33
C GLY A 31 17.19 -11.69 24.01
N ALA A 32 16.53 -12.30 25.00
CA ALA A 32 15.19 -12.88 24.84
C ALA A 32 14.13 -11.79 24.58
N VAL A 33 14.24 -10.64 25.24
CA VAL A 33 13.35 -9.48 25.01
C VAL A 33 13.56 -8.92 23.60
N GLN A 34 14.81 -8.76 23.17
CA GLN A 34 15.12 -8.29 21.81
C GLN A 34 14.62 -9.26 20.73
N GLU A 35 14.77 -10.56 20.95
CA GLU A 35 14.27 -11.58 20.03
C GLU A 35 12.74 -11.54 19.94
N HIS A 36 12.06 -11.40 21.07
CA HIS A 36 10.60 -11.28 21.09
C HIS A 36 10.11 -10.00 20.38
N ILE A 37 10.77 -8.86 20.58
CA ILE A 37 10.49 -7.62 19.84
C ILE A 37 10.69 -7.84 18.33
N ARG A 38 11.76 -8.53 17.95
CA ARG A 38 12.06 -8.84 16.54
C ARG A 38 10.97 -9.69 15.91
N GLU A 39 10.52 -10.73 16.61
CA GLU A 39 9.42 -11.60 16.18
C GLU A 39 8.10 -10.84 16.06
N LEU A 40 7.74 -10.06 17.06
CA LEU A 40 6.48 -9.31 17.06
C LEU A 40 6.44 -8.26 15.93
N LYS A 41 7.57 -7.56 15.68
CA LYS A 41 7.71 -6.68 14.50
C LYS A 41 7.65 -7.43 13.17
N LYS A 42 8.10 -8.68 13.12
CA LYS A 42 7.96 -9.53 11.93
C LYS A 42 6.49 -9.90 11.71
N ASP A 43 5.79 -10.34 12.76
CA ASP A 43 4.38 -10.72 12.70
C ASP A 43 3.49 -9.54 12.26
N VAL A 44 3.74 -8.32 12.78
CA VAL A 44 3.06 -7.08 12.34
C VAL A 44 3.28 -6.82 10.84
N ARG A 45 4.53 -6.92 10.36
CA ARG A 45 4.85 -6.71 8.93
C ARG A 45 4.20 -7.79 8.05
N ASP A 46 4.17 -9.03 8.52
CA ASP A 46 3.57 -10.14 7.77
C ASP A 46 2.04 -10.02 7.71
N TYR A 47 1.39 -9.50 8.76
CA TYR A 47 -0.03 -9.14 8.74
C TYR A 47 -0.31 -8.06 7.67
N PHE A 48 0.43 -6.95 7.67
CA PHE A 48 0.25 -5.91 6.65
C PHE A 48 0.59 -6.39 5.23
N ARG A 49 1.55 -7.29 5.06
CA ARG A 49 1.82 -7.92 3.75
C ARG A 49 0.67 -8.82 3.30
N GLN A 50 -0.01 -9.50 4.22
CA GLN A 50 -1.18 -10.32 3.89
C GLN A 50 -2.39 -9.46 3.54
N GLN A 51 -2.65 -8.40 4.31
CA GLN A 51 -3.67 -7.38 3.97
C GLN A 51 -3.34 -6.70 2.63
N GLY A 52 -2.06 -6.37 2.40
CA GLY A 52 -1.59 -5.82 1.13
C GLY A 52 -1.83 -6.74 -0.06
N LYS A 53 -1.76 -8.07 0.10
CA LYS A 53 -2.10 -9.03 -0.97
C LYS A 53 -3.60 -9.04 -1.32
N GLU A 54 -4.44 -8.53 -0.43
CA GLU A 54 -5.87 -8.33 -0.66
C GLU A 54 -6.15 -7.03 -1.43
N TYR A 55 -5.23 -6.06 -1.39
CA TYR A 55 -5.36 -4.81 -2.14
C TYR A 55 -4.73 -4.94 -3.53
N ASP A 56 -5.58 -4.81 -4.53
CA ASP A 56 -5.25 -4.75 -5.95
C ASP A 56 -4.49 -3.48 -6.35
N ARG A 57 -3.90 -2.74 -5.40
CA ARG A 57 -3.20 -1.47 -5.63
C ARG A 57 -2.01 -1.32 -4.69
N HIS A 58 -0.87 -0.89 -5.22
CA HIS A 58 0.35 -0.65 -4.45
C HIS A 58 1.01 0.66 -4.87
N ILE A 59 1.21 1.59 -3.94
CA ILE A 59 2.06 2.75 -4.20
C ILE A 59 3.51 2.28 -4.30
N ILE A 60 4.14 2.54 -5.45
CA ILE A 60 5.53 2.16 -5.74
C ILE A 60 6.49 3.34 -5.64
N CYS A 61 5.97 4.57 -5.78
CA CYS A 61 6.72 5.81 -5.66
C CYS A 61 5.79 6.87 -5.07
N ASP A 62 6.22 7.54 -4.00
CA ASP A 62 5.49 8.62 -3.36
C ASP A 62 6.32 9.91 -3.47
N ASP A 63 5.81 10.89 -4.21
CA ASP A 63 6.43 12.19 -4.43
C ASP A 63 5.84 13.29 -3.51
N GLY A 64 5.11 12.87 -2.46
CA GLY A 64 4.50 13.74 -1.47
C GLY A 64 3.41 14.62 -2.09
N ILE A 65 3.55 15.94 -1.94
CA ILE A 65 2.56 16.91 -2.42
C ILE A 65 2.42 16.93 -3.96
N ASN A 66 3.41 16.40 -4.69
CA ASN A 66 3.41 16.36 -6.15
C ASN A 66 2.66 15.14 -6.72
N GLY A 67 2.24 14.20 -5.85
CA GLY A 67 1.54 12.98 -6.25
C GLY A 67 2.30 11.70 -5.99
N TYR A 68 1.87 10.63 -6.66
CA TYR A 68 2.41 9.30 -6.46
C TYR A 68 2.25 8.43 -7.71
N THR A 69 3.02 7.36 -7.77
CA THR A 69 2.88 6.30 -8.76
C THR A 69 2.44 5.04 -8.05
N GLU A 70 1.34 4.46 -8.51
CA GLU A 70 0.82 3.18 -8.02
C GLU A 70 0.84 2.11 -9.10
N LEU A 71 0.82 0.86 -8.65
CA LEU A 71 0.71 -0.33 -9.47
C LEU A 71 -0.64 -0.97 -9.15
N VAL A 72 -1.56 -0.90 -10.11
CA VAL A 72 -2.93 -1.40 -10.03
C VAL A 72 -3.01 -2.76 -10.70
N ARG A 73 -3.58 -3.75 -10.02
CA ARG A 73 -3.93 -5.05 -10.58
C ARG A 73 -5.22 -4.91 -11.36
N LEU A 74 -5.21 -5.36 -12.61
CA LEU A 74 -6.40 -5.36 -13.44
C LEU A 74 -7.17 -6.68 -13.30
N PRO A 75 -8.49 -6.67 -13.55
CA PRO A 75 -9.30 -7.88 -13.56
C PRO A 75 -8.71 -8.99 -14.44
N ASP A 76 -8.71 -10.22 -13.94
CA ASP A 76 -8.18 -11.39 -14.66
C ASP A 76 -8.99 -11.71 -15.95
N SER A 77 -10.19 -11.13 -16.10
CA SER A 77 -11.01 -11.23 -17.32
C SER A 77 -10.46 -10.44 -18.51
N LEU A 78 -9.46 -9.60 -18.30
CA LEU A 78 -8.85 -8.75 -19.33
C LEU A 78 -7.62 -9.45 -19.91
N TYR A 79 -7.81 -10.08 -21.07
CA TYR A 79 -6.76 -10.88 -21.72
C TYR A 79 -5.99 -10.12 -22.81
N THR A 80 -6.51 -8.99 -23.28
CA THR A 80 -5.86 -8.17 -24.32
C THR A 80 -5.48 -6.80 -23.77
N LYS A 81 -4.38 -6.23 -24.29
CA LYS A 81 -3.93 -4.89 -23.92
C LYS A 81 -4.98 -3.83 -24.18
N ASP A 82 -5.69 -3.93 -25.29
CA ASP A 82 -6.73 -2.96 -25.68
C ASP A 82 -7.94 -3.01 -24.72
N SER A 83 -8.36 -4.20 -24.31
CA SER A 83 -9.44 -4.34 -23.31
C SER A 83 -9.04 -3.75 -21.96
N ALA A 84 -7.79 -3.98 -21.55
CA ALA A 84 -7.23 -3.42 -20.33
C ALA A 84 -7.07 -1.91 -20.39
N GLU A 85 -6.63 -1.35 -21.52
CA GLU A 85 -6.54 0.10 -21.72
C GLU A 85 -7.92 0.76 -21.70
N THR A 86 -8.90 0.13 -22.33
CA THR A 86 -10.29 0.62 -22.35
C THR A 86 -10.86 0.63 -20.93
N TYR A 87 -10.75 -0.50 -20.22
CA TYR A 87 -11.19 -0.61 -18.84
C TYR A 87 -10.53 0.44 -17.95
N PHE A 88 -9.21 0.58 -18.04
CA PHE A 88 -8.47 1.54 -17.21
C PHE A 88 -8.90 2.98 -17.50
N ARG A 89 -9.09 3.33 -18.78
CA ARG A 89 -9.52 4.67 -19.18
C ARG A 89 -10.93 5.03 -18.68
N GLU A 90 -11.82 4.05 -18.65
CA GLU A 90 -13.22 4.26 -18.25
C GLU A 90 -13.41 4.25 -16.73
N ASN A 91 -12.60 3.48 -16.00
CA ASN A 91 -12.84 3.22 -14.57
C ASN A 91 -11.79 3.85 -13.64
N GLU A 92 -10.55 4.03 -14.09
CA GLU A 92 -9.42 4.37 -13.21
C GLU A 92 -8.80 5.75 -13.51
N VAL A 93 -8.99 6.29 -14.72
CA VAL A 93 -8.45 7.61 -15.09
C VAL A 93 -9.20 8.71 -14.34
N LEU A 94 -8.46 9.42 -13.49
CA LEU A 94 -8.92 10.60 -12.78
C LEU A 94 -8.82 11.82 -13.69
N ARG A 95 -9.95 12.47 -13.94
CA ARG A 95 -10.01 13.71 -14.71
C ARG A 95 -10.12 14.88 -13.75
N CYS A 96 -9.21 15.84 -13.89
CA CYS A 96 -9.39 17.14 -13.26
C CYS A 96 -10.54 17.86 -13.99
N PRO A 97 -11.57 18.34 -13.29
CA PRO A 97 -12.55 19.23 -13.89
C PRO A 97 -11.88 20.54 -14.27
N ASP A 98 -12.22 21.07 -15.46
CA ASP A 98 -11.76 22.38 -15.93
C ASP A 98 -12.44 23.48 -15.09
N LEU A 99 -11.83 23.80 -13.94
CA LEU A 99 -12.29 24.87 -13.06
C LEU A 99 -11.58 26.17 -13.46
N PRO A 100 -12.31 27.20 -13.94
CA PRO A 100 -11.69 28.47 -14.28
C PRO A 100 -11.18 29.17 -13.00
N GLY A 101 -9.86 29.32 -12.89
CA GLY A 101 -9.23 30.30 -11.99
C GLY A 101 -8.55 29.78 -10.71
N GLY A 102 -8.22 28.50 -10.58
CA GLY A 102 -7.40 28.08 -9.42
C GLY A 102 -6.90 26.65 -9.44
N CYS A 103 -5.86 26.41 -8.64
CA CYS A 103 -5.38 25.09 -8.25
C CYS A 103 -6.51 24.36 -7.52
N SER A 104 -7.05 23.30 -8.13
CA SER A 104 -8.21 22.59 -7.60
C SER A 104 -7.87 21.70 -6.39
N GLY A 105 -6.59 21.42 -6.17
CA GLY A 105 -6.10 20.44 -5.20
C GLY A 105 -6.55 19.01 -5.52
N GLN A 106 -7.16 18.77 -6.68
CA GLN A 106 -7.72 17.48 -7.03
C GLN A 106 -6.66 16.58 -7.68
N PRO A 107 -6.73 15.27 -7.40
CA PRO A 107 -5.86 14.31 -8.06
C PRO A 107 -6.30 14.13 -9.53
N PHE A 108 -5.33 14.08 -10.43
CA PHE A 108 -5.54 13.78 -11.83
C PHE A 108 -4.51 12.78 -12.33
N THR A 109 -4.91 11.96 -13.31
CA THR A 109 -4.00 11.02 -13.94
C THR A 109 -3.08 11.76 -14.91
N CYS A 110 -1.76 11.76 -14.65
CA CYS A 110 -0.78 12.29 -15.61
C CYS A 110 -0.55 11.32 -16.76
N TRP A 111 -0.31 10.06 -16.42
CA TRP A 111 -0.10 8.99 -17.38
C TRP A 111 -0.39 7.64 -16.73
N TYR A 112 -0.63 6.64 -17.56
CA TYR A 112 -0.67 5.24 -17.14
C TYR A 112 -0.01 4.36 -18.19
N ARG A 113 0.44 3.17 -17.77
CA ARG A 113 1.03 2.17 -18.66
C ARG A 113 0.58 0.78 -18.26
N ILE A 114 -0.09 0.10 -19.18
CA ILE A 114 -0.50 -1.29 -19.03
C ILE A 114 0.68 -2.23 -19.31
N VAL A 115 0.90 -3.20 -18.44
CA VAL A 115 1.95 -4.21 -18.52
C VAL A 115 1.43 -5.60 -18.18
N PHE A 116 1.99 -6.63 -18.82
CA PHE A 116 1.72 -8.02 -18.48
C PHE A 116 2.87 -8.56 -17.62
N ARG A 117 2.55 -9.03 -16.41
CA ARG A 117 3.53 -9.53 -15.43
C ARG A 117 2.95 -10.72 -14.69
N GLN A 118 3.74 -11.80 -14.59
CA GLN A 118 3.38 -13.02 -13.86
C GLN A 118 2.03 -13.62 -14.29
N GLY A 119 1.74 -13.60 -15.60
CA GLY A 119 0.50 -14.16 -16.14
C GLY A 119 -0.73 -13.25 -15.97
N ARG A 120 -0.54 -12.00 -15.51
CA ARG A 120 -1.63 -11.06 -15.20
C ARG A 120 -1.36 -9.67 -15.77
N MET A 121 -2.45 -8.92 -15.99
CA MET A 121 -2.39 -7.53 -16.42
C MET A 121 -2.29 -6.59 -15.22
N TRP A 122 -1.42 -5.61 -15.33
CA TRP A 122 -1.19 -4.57 -14.33
C TRP A 122 -1.15 -3.21 -15.01
N ALA A 123 -1.45 -2.16 -14.27
CA ALA A 123 -1.33 -0.78 -14.73
C ALA A 123 -0.42 -0.01 -13.78
N PHE A 124 0.67 0.56 -14.32
CA PHE A 124 1.32 1.68 -13.65
C PHE A 124 0.43 2.91 -13.82
N HIS A 125 0.08 3.55 -12.73
CA HIS A 125 -0.79 4.71 -12.70
C HIS A 125 -0.07 5.86 -12.00
N ARG A 126 0.18 6.94 -12.73
CA ARG A 126 0.76 8.17 -12.18
C ARG A 126 -0.35 9.17 -11.90
N VAL A 127 -0.48 9.52 -10.64
CA VAL A 127 -1.40 10.56 -10.16
C VAL A 127 -0.59 11.76 -9.69
N SER A 128 -1.01 12.95 -10.09
CA SER A 128 -0.51 14.21 -9.51
C SER A 128 -1.66 15.06 -9.02
N TYR A 129 -1.32 16.06 -8.20
CA TYR A 129 -2.27 17.03 -7.68
C TYR A 129 -2.08 18.35 -8.41
N ASP A 130 -3.20 18.99 -8.72
CA ASP A 130 -3.24 20.34 -9.27
C ASP A 130 -3.09 21.34 -8.11
N VAL A 131 -1.85 21.78 -7.86
CA VAL A 131 -1.43 22.58 -6.69
C VAL A 131 -0.92 23.97 -7.04
#